data_AF-A0A7S0WK61-F1
#
_entry.id   AF-A0A7S0WK61-F1
#
_cell.length_a   1.000
_cell.length_b   1.000
_cell.length_c   1.000
_cell.angle_alpha   90.00
_cell.angle_beta   90.00
_cell.angle_gamma   90.00
#
_symmetry.space_group_name_H-M   'P 1'
#
loop_
_entity.id
_entity.type
_entity.pdbx_description
1 polymer ?
#
loop_
_entity_poly.entity_id
_entity_poly.type
_entity_poly.pdbx_seq_one_letter_code
_entity_poly.pdbx_strand_id
1 'polypeptide(L)'
;VLEQIARNGLGAPGAGMGMADFGNVAELHECVTVMFTDVVGFTTMSNAVGPGAVMGFISELFSLMDSLCDVHGVSKYDTAGDSYIVVGGLMEQDEQGFKV
;
A
#
# COMPACT_ATOMS: atom_id res chain seq x y z
N VAL A 1 6.36 4.37 -2.07
CA VAL A 1 5.69 3.33 -2.88
C VAL A 1 5.91 3.49 -4.37
N LEU A 2 5.35 4.52 -5.03
CA LEU A 2 5.57 4.80 -6.46
C LEU A 2 7.07 4.98 -6.80
N GLU A 3 7.80 5.66 -5.92
CA GLU A 3 9.25 5.84 -6.04
C GLU A 3 10.08 4.56 -5.80
N GLN A 4 9.56 3.56 -5.08
CA GLN A 4 10.27 2.29 -4.85
C GLN A 4 10.12 1.33 -6.02
N ILE A 5 8.96 1.34 -6.69
CA ILE A 5 8.76 0.63 -7.96
C ILE A 5 9.69 1.22 -9.03
N ALA A 6 9.85 2.55 -9.08
CA ALA A 6 10.79 3.19 -10.00
C ALA A 6 12.27 2.88 -9.69
N ARG A 7 12.64 2.71 -8.42
CA ARG A 7 14.04 2.44 -8.01
C ARG A 7 14.48 0.98 -8.19
N ASN A 8 13.58 0.01 -8.00
CA ASN A 8 13.92 -1.40 -8.18
C ASN A 8 14.06 -1.82 -9.65
N GLY A 9 13.63 -0.99 -10.62
CA GLY A 9 13.76 -1.24 -12.06
C GLY A 9 15.01 -0.65 -12.74
N LEU A 10 15.80 0.18 -12.06
CA LEU A 10 16.99 0.81 -12.64
C LEU A 10 18.24 -0.01 -12.33
N GLY A 11 18.39 -1.11 -13.08
CA GLY A 11 19.68 -1.76 -13.29
C GLY A 11 20.70 -0.79 -13.91
N ALA A 12 21.97 -1.01 -13.57
CA ALA A 12 23.13 -0.16 -13.84
C ALA A 12 23.13 0.63 -15.17
N PRO A 13 23.67 1.87 -15.18
CA PRO A 13 23.71 2.72 -16.36
C PRO A 13 24.71 2.17 -17.38
N GLY A 14 24.22 1.46 -18.39
CA GLY A 14 25.08 0.98 -19.48
C GLY A 14 24.44 0.03 -20.49
N ALA A 15 23.30 -0.58 -20.20
CA ALA A 15 22.60 -1.43 -21.17
C ALA A 15 21.52 -0.61 -21.89
N GLY A 16 21.64 -0.48 -23.22
CA GLY A 16 20.63 0.19 -24.04
C GLY A 16 19.26 -0.44 -23.84
N MET A 17 18.35 0.31 -23.21
CA MET A 17 17.02 -0.17 -22.87
C MET A 17 16.08 0.11 -24.05
N GLY A 18 15.79 -0.94 -24.82
CA GLY A 18 14.74 -0.91 -25.84
C GLY A 18 13.36 -0.83 -25.19
N MET A 19 12.43 -0.15 -25.86
CA MET A 19 11.02 0.05 -25.46
C MET A 19 10.23 -1.24 -25.09
N ALA A 20 10.79 -2.42 -25.36
CA ALA A 20 10.11 -3.71 -25.23
C ALA A 20 10.13 -4.33 -23.82
N ASP A 21 10.91 -3.81 -22.87
CA ASP A 21 11.18 -4.52 -21.60
C ASP A 21 10.32 -4.06 -20.40
N PHE A 22 9.46 -3.05 -20.57
CA PHE A 22 8.49 -2.65 -19.53
C PHE A 22 7.27 -3.58 -19.46
N GLY A 23 7.07 -4.45 -20.47
CA GLY A 23 5.93 -5.35 -20.55
C GLY A 23 5.90 -6.46 -19.48
N ASN A 24 6.99 -6.64 -18.71
CA ASN A 24 7.07 -7.68 -17.67
C ASN A 24 6.99 -7.12 -16.23
N VAL A 25 6.97 -5.79 -16.05
CA VAL A 25 6.98 -5.16 -14.70
C VAL A 25 5.58 -4.67 -14.29
N ALA A 26 4.63 -4.61 -15.22
CA ALA A 26 3.29 -4.09 -14.99
C ALA A 26 2.24 -5.13 -15.40
N GLU A 27 1.39 -5.52 -14.44
CA GLU A 27 0.24 -6.38 -14.67
C GLU A 27 -1.04 -5.54 -14.73
N LEU A 28 -1.92 -5.85 -15.68
CA LEU A 28 -3.21 -5.19 -15.85
C LEU A 28 -4.29 -6.02 -15.14
N HIS A 29 -5.03 -5.38 -14.23
CA HIS A 29 -6.18 -5.98 -13.57
C HIS A 29 -7.45 -5.20 -13.93
N GLU A 30 -8.47 -5.89 -14.46
CA GLU A 30 -9.68 -5.25 -14.98
C GLU A 30 -10.69 -4.87 -13.88
N CYS A 31 -10.62 -5.50 -12.70
CA CYS A 31 -11.63 -5.38 -11.63
C CYS A 31 -11.00 -5.13 -10.25
N VAL A 32 -10.24 -4.04 -10.11
CA VAL A 32 -9.67 -3.61 -8.83
C VAL A 32 -10.43 -2.44 -8.21
N THR A 33 -10.53 -2.43 -6.89
CA THR A 33 -11.06 -1.30 -6.12
C THR A 33 -9.97 -0.77 -5.21
N VAL A 34 -9.69 0.53 -5.26
CA VAL A 34 -8.68 1.17 -4.41
C VAL A 34 -9.37 2.13 -3.46
N MET A 35 -9.08 2.02 -2.17
CA MET A 35 -9.57 2.89 -1.11
C MET A 35 -8.41 3.68 -0.51
N PHE A 36 -8.58 4.99 -0.48
CA PHE A 36 -7.68 5.92 0.19
C PHE A 36 -8.39 6.49 1.41
N THR A 37 -7.73 6.45 2.56
CA THR A 37 -8.22 7.05 3.79
C THR A 37 -7.15 7.93 4.40
N ASP A 38 -7.57 9.01 5.04
CA ASP A 38 -6.69 9.97 5.71
C ASP A 38 -7.31 10.38 7.04
N VAL A 39 -6.48 10.54 8.08
CA VAL A 39 -6.98 10.86 9.42
C VAL A 39 -7.09 12.36 9.57
N VAL A 40 -8.33 12.85 9.52
CA VAL A 40 -8.60 14.28 9.68
C VAL A 40 -8.06 14.79 11.02
N GLY A 41 -7.19 15.80 10.94
CA GLY A 41 -6.63 16.47 12.12
C GLY A 41 -5.41 15.78 12.73
N PHE A 42 -4.88 14.71 12.12
CA PHE A 42 -3.67 14.05 12.58
C PHE A 42 -2.48 15.02 12.67
N THR A 43 -2.25 15.85 11.66
CA THR A 43 -1.17 16.85 11.67
C THR A 43 -1.27 17.82 12.86
N THR A 44 -2.47 18.19 13.28
CA THR A 44 -2.66 19.04 14.46
C THR A 44 -2.36 18.26 15.74
N MET A 45 -2.86 17.02 15.82
CA MET A 45 -2.65 16.13 16.95
C MET A 45 -1.16 15.76 17.14
N SER A 46 -0.44 15.47 16.07
CA SER A 46 0.98 15.13 16.09
C SER A 46 1.89 16.28 16.52
N ASN A 47 1.43 17.53 16.36
CA ASN A 47 2.14 18.72 16.83
C ASN A 47 1.88 19.03 18.31
N ALA A 48 0.77 18.55 18.88
CA ALA A 48 0.37 18.86 20.25
C ALA A 48 0.64 17.70 21.24
N VAL A 49 0.65 16.46 20.75
CA VAL A 49 0.75 15.24 21.56
C VAL A 49 2.16 14.65 21.46
N GLY A 50 2.64 14.07 22.55
CA GLY A 50 3.94 13.40 22.58
C GLY A 50 4.01 12.22 21.58
N PRO A 51 5.16 11.98 20.94
CA PRO A 51 5.28 11.02 19.84
C PRO A 51 4.87 9.59 20.22
N GLY A 52 5.10 9.18 21.46
CA GLY A 52 4.69 7.84 21.94
C GLY A 52 3.16 7.64 21.95
N ALA A 53 2.41 8.67 22.32
CA ALA A 53 0.95 8.60 22.34
C ALA A 53 0.36 8.68 20.92
N VAL A 54 0.95 9.48 20.03
CA VAL A 54 0.59 9.53 18.60
C VAL A 54 0.80 8.17 17.94
N MET A 55 1.95 7.54 18.19
CA MET A 55 2.25 6.21 17.66
C MET A 55 1.32 5.13 18.21
N GLY A 56 0.96 5.19 19.50
CA GLY A 56 -0.03 4.30 20.08
C GLY A 56 -1.39 4.41 19.39
N PHE A 57 -1.88 5.64 19.19
CA PHE A 57 -3.14 5.90 18.51
C PHE A 57 -3.15 5.36 17.06
N ILE A 58 -2.11 5.64 16.28
CA ILE A 58 -2.02 5.16 14.89
C ILE A 58 -1.93 3.63 14.85
N SER A 59 -1.15 3.02 15.75
CA SER A 59 -1.03 1.57 15.83
C SER A 59 -2.36 0.89 16.10
N GLU A 60 -3.16 1.43 17.02
CA GLU A 60 -4.50 0.90 17.33
C GLU A 60 -5.46 1.09 16.15
N LEU A 61 -5.46 2.27 15.52
CA LEU A 61 -6.30 2.56 14.37
C LEU A 61 -5.99 1.63 13.19
N PHE A 62 -4.71 1.43 12.87
CA PHE A 62 -4.29 0.54 11.78
C PHE A 62 -4.59 -0.92 12.10
N SER A 63 -4.47 -1.34 13.36
CA SER A 63 -4.86 -2.71 13.78
C SER A 63 -6.36 -2.96 13.59
N LEU A 64 -7.20 -1.96 13.87
CA LEU A 64 -8.65 -2.02 13.62
C LEU A 64 -8.95 -2.09 12.12
N MET A 65 -8.26 -1.30 11.31
CA MET A 65 -8.42 -1.35 9.85
C MET A 65 -7.92 -2.66 9.25
N ASP A 66 -6.80 -3.21 9.73
CA ASP A 66 -6.30 -4.52 9.34
C ASP A 66 -7.35 -5.60 9.65
N SER A 67 -7.98 -5.55 10.83
CA SER A 67 -9.07 -6.48 11.20
C SER A 67 -10.29 -6.37 10.28
N LEU A 68 -10.64 -5.17 9.82
CA LEU A 68 -11.71 -4.96 8.83
C LEU A 68 -11.30 -5.49 7.46
N CYS A 69 -10.03 -5.36 7.09
CA CYS A 69 -9.50 -5.91 5.84
C CYS A 69 -9.65 -7.44 5.80
N ASP A 70 -9.31 -8.13 6.88
CA ASP A 70 -9.52 -9.58 7.03
C ASP A 70 -10.99 -9.98 6.86
N VAL A 71 -11.92 -9.24 7.46
CA VAL A 71 -13.37 -9.52 7.37
C VAL A 71 -13.90 -9.32 5.95
N HIS A 72 -13.43 -8.30 5.24
CA HIS A 72 -13.90 -7.95 3.91
C HIS A 72 -13.10 -8.60 2.77
N GLY A 73 -12.05 -9.37 3.08
CA GLY A 73 -11.21 -10.03 2.08
C GLY A 73 -10.44 -9.04 1.19
N VAL A 74 -10.12 -7.85 1.72
CA VAL A 74 -9.36 -6.82 1.02
C VAL A 74 -7.95 -6.73 1.61
N SER A 75 -6.98 -6.30 0.81
CA SER A 75 -5.57 -6.30 1.24
C SER A 75 -5.05 -4.88 1.49
N LYS A 76 -4.35 -4.69 2.60
CA LYS A 76 -3.56 -3.49 2.85
C LYS A 76 -2.46 -3.38 1.80
N TYR A 77 -2.48 -2.31 1.02
CA TYR A 77 -1.47 -2.06 0.00
C TYR A 77 -0.29 -1.29 0.56
N ASP A 78 -0.56 -0.15 1.21
CA ASP A 78 0.49 0.63 1.86
C ASP A 78 -0.08 1.64 2.88
N THR A 79 0.82 2.27 3.62
CA THR A 79 0.55 3.39 4.52
C THR A 79 1.53 4.52 4.21
N ALA A 80 1.06 5.76 4.24
CA ALA A 80 1.89 6.94 4.08
C ALA A 80 1.55 7.96 5.17
N GLY A 81 2.31 7.94 6.26
CA GLY A 81 2.00 8.74 7.44
C GLY A 81 0.72 8.25 8.12
N ASP A 82 -0.28 9.11 8.13
CA ASP A 82 -1.64 8.90 8.64
C ASP A 82 -2.62 8.38 7.58
N SER A 83 -2.19 8.33 6.32
CA SER A 83 -3.00 7.76 5.25
C SER A 83 -2.83 6.24 5.16
N TYR A 84 -3.96 5.54 4.99
CA TYR A 84 -4.03 4.08 4.84
C TYR A 84 -4.69 3.72 3.51
N ILE A 85 -4.03 2.85 2.76
CA ILE A 85 -4.40 2.47 1.39
C ILE A 85 -4.70 0.98 1.32
N VAL A 86 -5.89 0.67 0.82
CA VAL A 86 -6.38 -0.71 0.66
C VAL A 86 -6.73 -0.95 -0.79
N VAL A 87 -6.42 -2.16 -1.27
CA VAL A 87 -6.81 -2.60 -2.60
C VAL A 87 -7.62 -3.90 -2.47
N GLY A 88 -8.81 -3.88 -3.04
CA GLY A 88 -9.68 -5.04 -3.22
C GLY A 88 -9.65 -5.52 -4.67
N GLY A 89 -9.88 -6.82 -4.88
CA GLY A 89 -9.92 -7.42 -6.23
C GLY A 89 -8.55 -7.61 -6.89
N LEU A 90 -7.45 -7.40 -6.14
CA LEU A 90 -6.08 -7.66 -6.62
C LEU A 90 -5.65 -9.13 -6.38
N MET A 91 -6.27 -9.82 -5.42
CA MET A 91 -5.92 -11.20 -5.07
C MET A 91 -7.09 -12.13 -5.44
N GLU A 92 -6.89 -13.00 -6.44
CA GLU A 92 -7.74 -14.19 -6.62
C GLU A 92 -7.29 -15.24 -5.59
N GLN A 93 -8.22 -15.76 -4.79
CA GLN A 93 -7.94 -16.89 -3.90
C GLN A 93 -7.74 -18.15 -4.76
N ASP A 94 -6.53 -18.73 -4.73
CA ASP A 94 -6.32 -20.12 -5.12
C ASP A 94 -6.33 -21.04 -3.87
N GLU A 95 -6.51 -22.34 -4.08
CA GLU A 95 -6.57 -23.39 -3.03
C GLU A 95 -5.26 -23.56 -2.21
N GLN A 96 -4.21 -22.76 -2.46
CA GLN A 96 -2.90 -22.84 -1.80
C GLN A 96 -2.43 -21.51 -1.17
N GLY A 97 -3.19 -20.42 -1.29
CA GLY A 97 -2.96 -19.16 -0.57
C GLY A 97 -2.73 -17.95 -1.49
N PHE A 98 -2.54 -16.78 -0.86
CA PHE A 98 -2.42 -15.48 -1.53
C PHE A 98 -1.26 -15.46 -2.53
N LYS A 99 -1.58 -15.26 -3.81
CA LYS A 99 -0.61 -15.02 -4.85
C LYS A 99 -0.61 -13.53 -5.22
N VAL A 100 0.57 -12.94 -5.16
CA VAL A 100 0.91 -11.60 -5.68
C VAL A 100 1.38 -11.67 -7.12
#